data_AF-A0A412AZJ7-F1
#
_entry.id   AF-A0A412AZJ7-F1
#
_cell.length_a   1.000
_cell.length_b   1.000
_cell.length_c   1.000
_cell.angle_alpha   90.00
_cell.angle_beta   90.00
_cell.angle_gamma   90.00
#
_symmetry.space_group_name_H-M   'P 1'
#
loop_
_entity.id
_entity.type
_entity.pdbx_description
1 polymer ?
#
loop_
_entity_poly.entity_id
_entity_poly.type
_entity_poly.pdbx_seq_one_letter_code
_entity_poly.pdbx_strand_id
1 'polypeptide(L)'
;MKTPKTKFLFLAAVPAVCVLAALSGVLVCESSLPYMTKYSFIMLLLAGLCVLLVLMINSYEHVSEQLKGGLLVKKEEELEAAKVKQQETDQKLQASQKELRALQFQLDELKAKISAFRPETAKGSAPASETELLRKKCEAIENFRNSFPYRIADGYILYNIMRTEIQVSGYSRWQLVGEFDNQLWEYSLLRPDTQSYKEMLSLAAATSSPQELSELNISGQLLWN
;
A
#
# COMPACT_ATOMS: atom_id res chain seq x y z
N MET A 1 31.57 16.25 -13.96
CA MET A 1 32.41 17.45 -13.68
C MET A 1 33.19 17.80 -14.94
N LYS A 2 32.91 18.95 -15.58
CA LYS A 2 33.67 19.41 -16.74
C LYS A 2 34.95 20.07 -16.22
N THR A 3 36.11 19.56 -16.60
CA THR A 3 37.38 20.24 -16.32
C THR A 3 37.35 21.62 -16.98
N PRO A 4 37.77 22.69 -16.29
CA PRO A 4 37.71 24.03 -16.85
C PRO A 4 38.68 24.10 -18.03
N LYS A 5 38.12 24.28 -19.24
CA LYS A 5 38.83 24.34 -20.52
C LYS A 5 40.03 25.31 -20.51
N THR A 6 39.98 26.30 -19.63
CA THR A 6 41.04 27.29 -19.40
C THR A 6 42.35 26.69 -18.89
N LYS A 7 42.33 25.64 -18.06
CA LYS A 7 43.56 24.99 -17.57
C LYS A 7 44.34 24.28 -18.68
N PHE A 8 43.63 23.61 -19.58
CA PHE A 8 44.23 22.96 -20.75
C PHE A 8 44.75 23.98 -21.76
N LEU A 9 44.02 25.08 -21.96
CA LEU A 9 44.46 26.15 -22.86
C LEU A 9 45.76 26.80 -22.37
N PHE A 10 45.89 27.02 -21.06
CA PHE A 10 47.08 27.60 -20.45
C PHE A 10 48.29 26.66 -20.51
N LEU A 11 48.08 25.38 -20.20
CA LEU A 11 49.11 24.35 -20.22
C LEU A 11 49.63 24.09 -21.64
N ALA A 12 48.82 24.33 -22.68
CA ALA A 12 49.24 24.25 -24.08
C ALA A 12 49.87 25.57 -24.59
N ALA A 13 49.40 26.73 -24.12
CA ALA A 13 49.89 28.04 -24.56
C ALA A 13 51.32 28.33 -24.09
N VAL A 14 51.66 28.00 -22.84
CA VAL A 14 53.01 28.21 -22.28
C VAL A 14 54.10 27.48 -23.08
N PRO A 15 54.02 26.16 -23.35
CA PRO A 15 55.02 25.47 -24.16
C PRO A 15 55.02 25.95 -25.62
N ALA A 16 53.87 26.33 -26.19
CA ALA A 16 53.83 26.90 -27.54
C ALA A 16 54.60 28.22 -27.64
N VAL A 17 54.45 29.12 -26.65
CA VAL A 17 55.20 30.39 -26.58
C VAL A 17 56.70 30.13 -26.37
N CYS A 18 57.07 29.16 -25.53
CA CYS A 18 58.47 28.79 -25.34
C CYS A 18 59.10 28.21 -26.62
N VAL A 19 58.38 27.37 -27.37
CA VAL A 19 58.84 26.82 -28.65
C VAL A 19 59.01 27.91 -29.70
N LEU A 20 58.04 28.84 -29.82
CA LEU A 20 58.13 29.96 -30.75
C LEU A 20 59.32 30.88 -30.44
N ALA A 21 59.62 31.11 -29.15
CA ALA A 21 60.76 31.90 -28.74
C ALA A 21 62.11 31.20 -28.94
N ALA A 22 62.16 29.87 -28.79
CA ALA A 22 63.34 29.09 -29.15
C ALA A 22 63.60 29.14 -30.67
N LEU A 23 62.55 28.99 -31.48
CA LEU A 23 62.63 29.09 -32.93
C LEU A 23 63.06 30.49 -33.39
N SER A 24 62.53 31.56 -32.77
CA SER A 24 62.96 32.93 -33.08
C SER A 24 64.42 33.18 -32.68
N GLY A 25 64.88 32.61 -31.55
CA GLY A 25 66.28 32.64 -31.16
C GLY A 25 67.21 31.97 -32.18
N VAL A 26 66.85 30.79 -32.69
CA VAL A 26 67.62 30.07 -33.72
C VAL A 26 67.68 30.87 -35.02
N LEU A 27 66.56 31.44 -35.47
CA LEU A 27 66.50 32.27 -36.69
C LEU A 27 67.37 33.54 -36.57
N VAL A 28 67.42 34.17 -35.39
CA VAL A 28 68.30 35.32 -35.12
C VAL A 28 69.78 34.90 -35.16
N CYS A 29 70.12 33.70 -34.67
CA CYS A 29 71.48 33.17 -34.73
C CYS A 29 71.96 32.94 -36.18
N GLU A 30 71.11 32.43 -37.07
CA GLU A 30 71.42 32.19 -38.49
C GLU A 30 71.44 33.45 -39.36
N SER A 31 70.83 34.54 -38.92
CA SER A 31 70.79 35.80 -39.67
C SER A 31 72.19 36.42 -39.88
N SER A 32 72.39 37.20 -40.94
CA SER A 32 73.65 37.91 -41.22
C SER A 32 73.82 39.21 -40.40
N LEU A 33 73.16 39.32 -39.24
CA LEU A 33 73.21 40.52 -38.41
C LEU A 33 74.56 40.64 -37.66
N PRO A 34 75.00 41.88 -37.33
CA PRO A 34 76.19 42.10 -36.51
C PRO A 34 76.06 41.40 -35.15
N TYR A 35 77.16 40.84 -34.66
CA TYR A 35 77.20 40.03 -33.44
C TYR A 35 76.57 40.74 -32.22
N MET A 36 76.91 42.01 -31.99
CA MET A 36 76.37 42.80 -30.88
C MET A 36 74.84 42.97 -30.94
N THR A 37 74.27 43.05 -32.15
CA THR A 37 72.83 43.21 -32.35
C THR A 37 72.08 41.91 -32.05
N LYS A 38 72.66 40.74 -32.38
CA LYS A 38 72.07 39.42 -32.07
C LYS A 38 71.89 39.18 -30.58
N TYR A 39 72.92 39.48 -29.78
CA TYR A 39 72.84 39.36 -28.31
C TYR A 39 71.79 40.28 -27.71
N SER A 40 71.70 41.52 -28.20
CA SER A 40 70.68 42.47 -27.76
C SER A 40 69.27 41.97 -28.03
N PHE A 41 69.00 41.40 -29.22
CA PHE A 41 67.71 40.80 -29.55
C PHE A 41 67.37 39.58 -28.69
N ILE A 42 68.35 38.70 -28.45
CA ILE A 42 68.14 37.51 -27.59
C ILE A 42 67.82 37.93 -26.16
N MET A 43 68.53 38.93 -25.61
CA MET A 43 68.26 39.44 -24.27
C MET A 43 66.88 40.12 -24.18
N LEU A 44 66.45 40.85 -25.22
CA LEU A 44 65.11 41.44 -25.29
C LEU A 44 64.01 40.37 -25.39
N LEU A 45 64.22 39.31 -26.18
CA LEU A 45 63.30 38.18 -26.27
C LEU A 45 63.18 37.44 -24.92
N LEU A 46 64.30 37.22 -24.24
CA LEU A 46 64.32 36.58 -22.92
C LEU A 46 63.61 37.45 -21.88
N ALA A 47 63.87 38.76 -21.86
CA ALA A 47 63.19 39.69 -20.96
C ALA A 47 61.67 39.74 -21.24
N GLY A 48 61.28 39.77 -22.52
CA GLY A 48 59.87 39.74 -22.92
C GLY A 48 59.16 38.45 -22.50
N LEU A 49 59.82 37.30 -22.64
CA LEU A 49 59.31 36.01 -22.16
C LEU A 49 59.11 35.98 -20.64
N CYS A 50 60.09 36.48 -19.88
CA CYS A 50 59.98 36.54 -18.42
C CYS A 50 58.78 37.39 -17.98
N VAL A 51 58.56 38.54 -18.61
CA VAL A 51 57.41 39.41 -18.31
C VAL A 51 56.09 38.72 -18.67
N LEU A 52 56.02 38.09 -19.84
CA LEU A 52 54.82 37.37 -20.28
C LEU A 52 54.48 36.19 -19.34
N LEU A 53 55.49 35.43 -18.89
CA LEU A 53 55.28 34.34 -17.94
C LEU A 53 54.73 34.83 -16.60
N VAL A 54 55.24 35.95 -16.08
CA VAL A 54 54.75 36.55 -14.83
C VAL A 54 53.30 37.01 -14.96
N LEU A 55 52.95 37.72 -16.05
CA LEU A 55 51.57 38.15 -16.32
C LEU A 55 50.62 36.96 -16.44
N MET A 56 51.07 35.90 -17.10
CA MET A 56 50.32 34.67 -17.26
C MET A 56 50.08 33.99 -15.91
N ILE A 57 51.11 33.77 -15.10
CA ILE A 57 50.97 33.16 -13.77
C ILE A 57 49.99 33.97 -12.90
N ASN A 58 50.13 35.29 -12.86
CA ASN A 58 49.26 36.16 -12.08
C ASN A 58 47.79 36.08 -12.53
N SER A 59 47.54 36.09 -13.85
CA SER A 59 46.18 35.93 -14.38
C SER A 59 45.56 34.56 -14.05
N TYR A 60 46.38 33.51 -14.04
CA TYR A 60 45.94 32.16 -13.69
C TYR A 60 45.58 32.05 -12.21
N GLU A 61 46.39 32.61 -11.32
CA GLU A 61 46.10 32.64 -9.89
C GLU A 61 44.77 33.32 -9.61
N HIS A 62 44.54 34.51 -10.19
CA HIS A 62 43.30 35.27 -10.00
C HIS A 62 42.06 34.50 -10.49
N VAL A 63 42.12 33.89 -11.68
CA VAL A 63 41.01 33.07 -12.21
C VAL A 63 40.80 31.82 -11.36
N SER A 64 41.88 31.22 -10.85
CA SER A 64 41.79 30.03 -10.01
C SER A 64 41.14 30.33 -8.65
N GLU A 65 41.42 31.49 -8.06
CA GLU A 65 40.82 31.97 -6.81
C GLU A 65 39.34 32.27 -7.01
N GLN A 66 38.98 32.98 -8.08
CA GLN A 66 37.57 33.24 -8.40
C GLN A 66 36.78 31.94 -8.62
N LEU A 67 37.37 30.96 -9.32
CA LEU A 67 36.72 29.67 -9.54
C LEU A 67 36.56 28.89 -8.22
N LYS A 68 37.57 28.92 -7.34
CA LYS A 68 37.49 28.30 -6.01
C LYS A 68 36.43 28.99 -5.15
N GLY A 69 36.41 30.32 -5.11
CA GLY A 69 35.42 31.10 -4.37
C GLY A 69 33.98 30.82 -4.85
N GLY A 70 33.73 30.87 -6.16
CA GLY A 70 32.41 30.57 -6.71
C GLY A 70 31.97 29.12 -6.47
N LEU A 71 32.91 28.16 -6.44
CA LEU A 71 32.61 26.77 -6.14
C LEU A 71 32.31 26.55 -4.64
N LEU A 72 32.97 27.29 -3.76
CA LEU A 72 32.67 27.30 -2.32
C LEU A 72 31.29 27.90 -2.04
N VAL A 73 30.97 29.06 -2.62
CA VAL A 73 29.64 29.68 -2.50
C VAL A 73 28.54 28.74 -2.98
N LYS A 74 28.73 28.11 -4.14
CA LYS A 74 27.77 27.13 -4.65
C LYS A 74 27.63 25.91 -3.74
N LYS A 75 28.72 25.46 -3.12
CA LYS A 75 28.69 24.35 -2.16
C LYS A 75 27.99 24.73 -0.86
N GLU A 76 28.14 25.98 -0.44
CA GLU A 76 27.45 26.54 0.73
C GLU A 76 25.94 26.66 0.47
N GLU A 77 25.53 27.17 -0.69
CA GLU A 77 24.12 27.21 -1.11
C GLU A 77 23.49 25.80 -1.20
N GLU A 78 24.20 24.82 -1.78
CA GLU A 78 23.74 23.42 -1.82
C GLU A 78 23.61 22.83 -0.42
N LEU A 79 24.51 23.18 0.51
CA LEU A 79 24.50 22.71 1.89
C LEU A 79 23.35 23.34 2.68
N GLU A 80 23.09 24.64 2.52
CA GLU A 80 21.97 25.33 3.15
C GLU A 80 20.63 24.79 2.64
N ALA A 81 20.48 24.61 1.33
CA ALA A 81 19.28 24.01 0.75
C ALA A 81 19.05 22.57 1.25
N ALA A 82 20.12 21.79 1.43
CA ALA A 82 20.03 20.45 2.01
C ALA A 82 19.62 20.49 3.49
N LYS A 83 20.19 21.40 4.28
CA LYS A 83 19.82 21.61 5.70
C LYS A 83 18.35 22.00 5.85
N VAL A 84 17.84 22.92 5.03
CA VAL A 84 16.44 23.34 5.06
C VAL A 84 15.51 22.16 4.75
N LYS A 85 15.83 21.37 3.71
CA LYS A 85 15.06 20.16 3.39
C LYS A 85 15.08 19.14 4.52
N GLN A 86 16.24 18.94 5.14
CA GLN A 86 16.39 18.01 6.28
C GLN A 86 15.56 18.49 7.49
N GLN A 87 15.59 19.78 7.80
CA GLN A 87 14.79 20.36 8.88
C GLN A 87 13.28 20.24 8.61
N GLU A 88 12.84 20.43 7.37
CA GLU A 88 11.43 20.24 6.99
C GLU A 88 11.00 18.77 7.12
N THR A 89 11.85 17.82 6.72
CA THR A 89 11.56 16.39 6.89
C THR A 89 11.52 15.99 8.36
N ASP A 90 12.41 16.53 9.19
CA ASP A 90 12.43 16.26 10.63
C ASP A 90 11.20 16.82 11.33
N GLN A 91 10.74 18.02 10.95
CA GLN A 91 9.48 18.59 11.45
C GLN A 91 8.27 17.74 11.07
N LYS A 92 8.19 17.28 9.82
CA LYS A 92 7.13 16.36 9.37
C LYS A 92 7.15 15.03 10.13
N LEU A 93 8.33 14.48 10.38
CA LEU A 93 8.50 13.26 11.14
C LEU A 93 8.05 13.44 12.61
N GLN A 94 8.41 14.56 13.24
CA GLN A 94 7.94 14.89 14.59
C GLN A 94 6.43 15.09 14.66
N ALA A 95 5.82 15.73 13.67
CA ALA A 95 4.37 15.90 13.59
C ALA A 95 3.66 14.54 13.48
N SER A 96 4.11 13.68 12.55
CA SER A 96 3.57 12.33 12.39
C SER A 96 3.75 11.47 13.65
N GLN A 97 4.88 11.60 14.35
CA GLN A 97 5.10 10.89 15.61
C GLN A 97 4.14 11.35 16.72
N LYS A 98 3.79 12.65 16.77
CA LYS A 98 2.78 13.16 17.72
C LYS A 98 1.39 12.62 17.42
N GLU A 99 1.01 12.55 16.14
CA GLU A 99 -0.25 11.96 15.71
C GLU A 99 -0.34 10.47 16.08
N LEU A 100 0.74 9.71 15.84
CA LEU A 100 0.87 8.32 16.25
C LEU A 100 0.65 8.14 17.75
N ARG A 101 1.27 8.99 18.59
CA ARG A 101 1.05 8.95 20.05
C ARG A 101 -0.38 9.31 20.44
N ALA A 102 -0.99 10.29 19.78
CA ALA A 102 -2.38 10.67 20.04
C ALA A 102 -3.34 9.53 19.69
N LEU A 103 -3.14 8.86 18.54
CA LEU A 103 -3.88 7.66 18.16
C LEU A 103 -3.67 6.51 19.15
N GLN A 104 -2.44 6.30 19.61
CA GLN A 104 -2.12 5.29 20.62
C GLN A 104 -2.88 5.56 21.93
N PHE A 105 -2.90 6.81 22.38
CA PHE A 105 -3.66 7.22 23.55
C PHE A 105 -5.17 7.01 23.38
N GLN A 106 -5.72 7.35 22.22
CA GLN A 106 -7.13 7.07 21.92
C GLN A 106 -7.43 5.57 21.90
N LEU A 107 -6.52 4.75 21.37
CA LEU A 107 -6.66 3.30 21.35
C LEU A 107 -6.60 2.73 22.76
N ASP A 108 -5.69 3.19 23.61
CA ASP A 108 -5.61 2.80 25.01
C ASP A 108 -6.84 3.27 25.81
N GLU A 109 -7.37 4.46 25.54
CA GLU A 109 -8.61 4.95 26.15
C GLU A 109 -9.82 4.11 25.69
N LEU A 110 -9.91 3.78 24.39
CA LEU A 110 -10.93 2.88 23.85
C LEU A 110 -10.79 1.48 24.45
N LYS A 111 -9.57 0.96 24.58
CA LYS A 111 -9.28 -0.34 25.21
C LYS A 111 -9.68 -0.32 26.68
N ALA A 112 -9.38 0.76 27.40
CA ALA A 112 -9.78 0.96 28.79
C ALA A 112 -11.31 1.04 28.93
N LYS A 113 -12.00 1.77 28.03
CA LYS A 113 -13.46 1.81 27.96
C LYS A 113 -14.05 0.44 27.64
N ILE A 114 -13.49 -0.29 26.68
CA ILE A 114 -13.90 -1.67 26.36
C ILE A 114 -13.69 -2.60 27.55
N SER A 115 -12.59 -2.47 28.29
CA SER A 115 -12.37 -3.23 29.54
C SER A 115 -13.23 -2.75 30.71
N ALA A 116 -13.70 -1.51 30.72
CA ALA A 116 -14.66 -1.02 31.71
C ALA A 116 -16.09 -1.53 31.39
N PHE A 117 -16.43 -1.61 30.09
CA PHE A 117 -17.66 -2.26 29.61
C PHE A 117 -17.61 -3.78 29.68
N ARG A 118 -16.40 -4.37 29.73
CA ARG A 118 -16.15 -5.78 29.96
C ARG A 118 -15.30 -5.95 31.22
N PRO A 119 -15.90 -5.81 32.42
CA PRO A 119 -15.20 -6.20 33.63
C PRO A 119 -14.78 -7.65 33.48
N GLU A 120 -13.59 -7.99 33.95
CA GLU A 120 -13.26 -9.38 34.27
C GLU A 120 -14.44 -9.94 35.07
N THR A 121 -15.15 -10.86 34.42
CA THR A 121 -16.13 -11.74 35.00
C THR A 121 -15.40 -12.61 36.04
N ALA A 122 -15.23 -12.05 37.23
CA ALA A 122 -14.73 -12.73 38.41
C ALA A 122 -15.59 -12.34 39.63
N LYS A 123 -16.92 -12.51 39.48
CA LYS A 123 -17.88 -12.97 40.52
C LYS A 123 -19.31 -12.75 40.00
N GLY A 124 -19.86 -13.79 39.39
CA GLY A 124 -21.23 -13.82 38.88
C GLY A 124 -21.29 -14.64 37.61
N SER A 125 -21.83 -15.85 37.70
CA SER A 125 -22.07 -16.76 36.57
C SER A 125 -23.00 -16.13 35.51
N ALA A 126 -22.55 -16.07 34.24
CA ALA A 126 -23.22 -15.60 32.98
C ALA A 126 -23.10 -14.09 32.67
N PRO A 127 -22.81 -13.65 31.40
CA PRO A 127 -23.49 -14.05 30.16
C PRO A 127 -22.58 -14.19 28.90
N ALA A 128 -21.37 -14.76 29.02
CA ALA A 128 -20.66 -15.24 27.81
C ALA A 128 -21.44 -16.37 27.12
N SER A 129 -22.13 -17.20 27.91
CA SER A 129 -23.01 -18.26 27.42
C SER A 129 -24.24 -17.73 26.70
N GLU A 130 -24.88 -16.66 27.19
CA GLU A 130 -26.10 -16.13 26.57
C GLU A 130 -25.82 -15.43 25.24
N THR A 131 -24.74 -14.65 25.17
CA THR A 131 -24.32 -14.00 23.93
C THR A 131 -23.84 -15.03 22.90
N GLU A 132 -23.11 -16.06 23.32
CA GLU A 132 -22.75 -17.18 22.45
C GLU A 132 -23.97 -18.02 22.03
N LEU A 133 -24.95 -18.21 22.93
CA LEU A 133 -26.22 -18.88 22.63
C LEU A 133 -27.03 -18.09 21.61
N LEU A 134 -27.11 -16.77 21.75
CA LEU A 134 -27.77 -15.89 20.78
C LEU A 134 -27.07 -15.96 19.42
N ARG A 135 -25.73 -15.93 19.40
CA ARG A 135 -24.96 -16.12 18.17
C ARG A 135 -25.29 -17.45 17.49
N LYS A 136 -25.31 -18.56 18.25
CA LYS A 136 -25.68 -19.90 17.75
C LYS A 136 -27.12 -19.94 17.22
N LYS A 137 -28.06 -19.24 17.89
CA LYS A 137 -29.46 -19.14 17.43
C LYS A 137 -29.55 -18.38 16.09
N CYS A 138 -28.84 -17.25 15.94
CA CYS A 138 -28.82 -16.49 14.69
C CYS A 138 -28.20 -17.32 13.56
N GLU A 139 -27.07 -17.98 13.80
CA GLU A 139 -26.40 -18.84 12.82
C GLU A 139 -27.30 -19.99 12.38
N ALA A 140 -28.05 -20.61 13.30
CA ALA A 140 -29.03 -21.65 12.95
C ALA A 140 -30.17 -21.12 12.05
N ILE A 141 -30.66 -19.91 12.31
CA ILE A 141 -31.71 -19.28 11.49
C ILE A 141 -31.18 -18.94 10.10
N GLU A 142 -29.97 -18.40 9.99
CA GLU A 142 -29.33 -18.10 8.70
C GLU A 142 -29.07 -19.37 7.90
N ASN A 143 -28.54 -20.42 8.54
CA ASN A 143 -28.34 -21.72 7.90
C ASN A 143 -29.65 -22.32 7.39
N PHE A 144 -30.74 -22.20 8.15
CA PHE A 144 -32.07 -22.63 7.70
C PHE A 144 -32.58 -21.80 6.51
N ARG A 145 -32.40 -20.48 6.53
CA ARG A 145 -32.78 -19.63 5.38
C ARG A 145 -31.97 -19.98 4.13
N ASN A 146 -30.70 -20.30 4.30
CA ASN A 146 -29.80 -20.68 3.21
C ASN A 146 -30.01 -22.12 2.72
N SER A 147 -30.78 -22.95 3.43
CA SER A 147 -31.08 -24.32 2.96
C SER A 147 -32.15 -24.36 1.86
N PHE A 148 -32.78 -23.24 1.53
CA PHE A 148 -33.79 -23.14 0.48
C PHE A 148 -33.33 -22.19 -0.65
N PRO A 149 -33.70 -22.45 -1.92
CA PRO A 149 -34.48 -23.60 -2.40
C PRO A 149 -33.72 -24.92 -2.27
N TYR A 150 -34.39 -25.95 -1.76
CA TYR A 150 -33.85 -27.30 -1.64
C TYR A 150 -34.28 -28.14 -2.85
N ARG A 151 -33.32 -28.60 -3.65
CA ARG A 151 -33.59 -29.39 -4.85
C ARG A 151 -33.69 -30.87 -4.48
N ILE A 152 -34.88 -31.46 -4.63
CA ILE A 152 -35.12 -32.88 -4.32
C ILE A 152 -34.75 -33.75 -5.53
N ALA A 153 -35.27 -33.39 -6.71
CA ALA A 153 -34.97 -34.03 -8.00
C ALA A 153 -35.01 -33.00 -9.15
N ASP A 154 -34.69 -33.41 -10.37
CA ASP A 154 -34.90 -32.55 -11.54
C ASP A 154 -36.40 -32.28 -11.71
N GLY A 155 -36.76 -31.01 -11.80
CA GLY A 155 -38.16 -30.58 -11.83
C GLY A 155 -38.84 -30.52 -10.46
N TYR A 156 -38.23 -31.00 -9.37
CA TYR A 156 -38.82 -31.00 -8.02
C TYR A 156 -37.99 -30.18 -7.01
N ILE A 157 -38.49 -29.01 -6.66
CA ILE A 157 -37.83 -28.03 -5.79
C ILE A 157 -38.73 -27.70 -4.61
N LEU A 158 -38.16 -27.66 -3.42
CA LEU A 158 -38.84 -27.20 -2.21
C LEU A 158 -38.36 -25.79 -1.86
N TYR A 159 -39.29 -24.85 -1.74
CA TYR A 159 -39.00 -23.45 -1.42
C TYR A 159 -39.09 -23.16 0.07
N ASN A 160 -39.98 -23.83 0.79
CA ASN A 160 -40.13 -23.61 2.23
C ASN A 160 -40.80 -24.79 2.93
N ILE A 161 -40.48 -24.97 4.20
CA ILE A 161 -41.20 -25.80 5.16
C ILE A 161 -41.49 -24.92 6.35
N MET A 162 -42.76 -24.76 6.69
CA MET A 162 -43.22 -23.90 7.77
C MET A 162 -44.11 -24.67 8.72
N ARG A 163 -43.95 -24.47 10.01
CA ARG A 163 -44.93 -24.92 11.00
C ARG A 163 -45.90 -23.77 11.27
N THR A 164 -47.19 -23.95 10.96
CA THR A 164 -48.18 -22.86 11.03
C THR A 164 -49.05 -22.88 12.27
N GLU A 165 -49.42 -24.06 12.76
CA GLU A 165 -50.22 -24.21 13.97
C GLU A 165 -49.54 -25.18 14.92
N ILE A 166 -49.28 -24.72 16.15
CA ILE A 166 -48.90 -25.59 17.26
C ILE A 166 -50.21 -25.83 18.03
N GLN A 167 -50.89 -26.94 17.76
CA GLN A 167 -52.03 -27.32 18.60
C GLN A 167 -51.51 -27.95 19.89
N VAL A 168 -52.21 -27.68 21.00
CA VAL A 168 -51.92 -28.19 22.35
C VAL A 168 -52.13 -29.71 22.46
N SER A 169 -52.51 -30.38 21.37
CA SER A 169 -52.87 -31.80 21.28
C SER A 169 -51.73 -32.75 20.91
N GLY A 170 -50.47 -32.29 20.91
CA GLY A 170 -49.29 -33.10 20.55
C GLY A 170 -49.02 -33.17 19.04
N TYR A 171 -49.76 -32.40 18.24
CA TYR A 171 -49.62 -32.34 16.79
C TYR A 171 -49.43 -30.90 16.32
N SER A 172 -48.74 -30.74 15.20
CA SER A 172 -48.52 -29.46 14.54
C SER A 172 -48.88 -29.54 13.07
N ARG A 173 -49.47 -28.46 12.55
CA ARG A 173 -49.72 -28.29 11.12
C ARG A 173 -48.44 -27.78 10.45
N TRP A 174 -48.04 -28.46 9.40
CA TRP A 174 -46.91 -28.11 8.56
C TRP A 174 -47.39 -27.73 7.17
N GLN A 175 -46.83 -26.66 6.63
CA GLN A 175 -47.02 -26.21 5.26
C GLN A 175 -45.72 -26.36 4.49
N LEU A 176 -45.79 -27.06 3.38
CA LEU A 176 -44.69 -27.24 2.45
C LEU A 176 -45.05 -26.55 1.15
N VAL A 177 -44.12 -25.78 0.61
CA VAL A 177 -44.30 -25.02 -0.63
C VAL A 177 -43.13 -25.30 -1.54
N GLY A 178 -43.41 -25.56 -2.81
CA GLY A 178 -42.38 -25.88 -3.79
C GLY A 178 -42.85 -25.74 -5.22
N GLU A 179 -42.02 -26.24 -6.13
CA GLU A 179 -42.27 -26.37 -7.55
C GLU A 179 -42.09 -27.82 -7.97
N PHE A 180 -42.99 -28.30 -8.82
CA PHE A 180 -42.92 -29.62 -9.44
C PHE A 180 -43.32 -29.46 -10.91
N ASP A 181 -42.47 -29.89 -11.84
CA ASP A 181 -42.70 -29.77 -13.30
C ASP A 181 -43.14 -28.36 -13.73
N ASN A 182 -42.42 -27.34 -13.27
CA ASN A 182 -42.69 -25.91 -13.53
C ASN A 182 -44.04 -25.40 -13.00
N GLN A 183 -44.68 -26.11 -12.06
CA GLN A 183 -45.90 -25.68 -11.38
C GLN A 183 -45.65 -25.51 -9.89
N LEU A 184 -46.09 -24.37 -9.35
CA LEU A 184 -46.07 -24.13 -7.91
C LEU A 184 -47.12 -25.01 -7.22
N TRP A 185 -46.74 -25.59 -6.09
CA TRP A 185 -47.63 -26.37 -5.24
C TRP A 185 -47.47 -25.96 -3.78
N GLU A 186 -48.56 -26.11 -3.04
CA GLU A 186 -48.64 -25.94 -1.60
C GLU A 186 -49.34 -27.16 -1.02
N TYR A 187 -48.76 -27.76 0.02
CA TYR A 187 -49.37 -28.87 0.72
C TYR A 187 -49.33 -28.67 2.23
N SER A 188 -50.49 -28.82 2.87
CA SER A 188 -50.65 -28.75 4.31
C SER A 188 -50.86 -30.13 4.89
N LEU A 189 -50.03 -30.52 5.86
CA LEU A 189 -50.11 -31.84 6.50
C LEU A 189 -50.00 -31.72 8.02
N LEU A 190 -50.56 -32.70 8.73
CA LEU A 190 -50.48 -32.79 10.18
C LEU A 190 -49.42 -33.81 10.57
N ARG A 191 -48.58 -33.50 11.57
CA ARG A 191 -47.49 -34.36 12.10
C ARG A 191 -47.32 -34.15 13.61
N PRO A 192 -46.61 -35.05 14.32
CA PRO A 192 -46.25 -34.83 15.72
C PRO A 192 -45.53 -33.50 15.94
N ASP A 193 -45.82 -32.83 17.07
CA ASP A 193 -45.21 -31.55 17.43
C ASP A 193 -43.71 -31.64 17.76
N THR A 194 -43.23 -32.82 18.17
CA THR A 194 -41.82 -33.11 18.46
C THR A 194 -40.95 -33.17 17.21
N GLN A 195 -41.55 -33.23 16.01
CA GLN A 195 -40.82 -33.35 14.75
C GLN A 195 -40.02 -32.08 14.44
N SER A 196 -38.72 -32.20 14.21
CA SER A 196 -37.87 -31.05 13.84
C SER A 196 -38.03 -30.65 12.36
N TYR A 197 -37.66 -29.42 12.02
CA TYR A 197 -37.60 -28.96 10.61
C TYR A 197 -36.69 -29.83 9.75
N LYS A 198 -35.57 -30.30 10.31
CA LYS A 198 -34.61 -31.16 9.60
C LYS A 198 -35.25 -32.50 9.23
N GLU A 199 -35.99 -33.11 10.15
CA GLU A 199 -36.68 -34.38 9.88
C GLU A 199 -37.81 -34.18 8.87
N MET A 200 -38.57 -33.08 8.97
CA MET A 200 -39.58 -32.74 7.97
C MET A 200 -38.98 -32.54 6.57
N LEU A 201 -37.82 -31.89 6.48
CA LEU A 201 -37.07 -31.75 5.22
C LEU A 201 -36.65 -33.11 4.67
N SER A 202 -36.10 -33.98 5.51
CA SER A 202 -35.69 -35.33 5.10
C SER A 202 -36.87 -36.18 4.63
N LEU A 203 -38.03 -36.07 5.26
CA LEU A 203 -39.25 -36.77 4.84
C LEU A 203 -39.77 -36.25 3.51
N ALA A 204 -39.82 -34.93 3.33
CA ALA A 204 -40.23 -34.32 2.06
C ALA A 204 -39.26 -34.66 0.93
N ALA A 205 -37.96 -34.66 1.21
CA ALA A 205 -36.92 -35.01 0.26
C ALA A 205 -36.91 -36.51 -0.11
N ALA A 206 -37.55 -37.36 0.69
CA ALA A 206 -37.70 -38.78 0.39
C ALA A 206 -38.86 -39.08 -0.58
N THR A 207 -39.72 -38.09 -0.89
CA THR A 207 -40.79 -38.27 -1.87
C THR A 207 -40.30 -38.04 -3.29
N SER A 208 -40.93 -38.74 -4.24
CA SER A 208 -40.67 -38.55 -5.68
C SER A 208 -41.61 -37.52 -6.31
N SER A 209 -42.75 -37.26 -5.66
CA SER A 209 -43.78 -36.33 -6.12
C SER A 209 -44.45 -35.59 -4.96
N PRO A 210 -45.07 -34.41 -5.18
CA PRO A 210 -45.84 -33.72 -4.15
C PRO A 210 -47.06 -34.50 -3.66
N GLN A 211 -47.62 -35.39 -4.49
CA GLN A 211 -48.79 -36.20 -4.14
C GLN A 211 -48.48 -37.20 -3.02
N GLU A 212 -47.26 -37.74 -2.98
CA GLU A 212 -46.79 -38.66 -1.94
C GLU A 212 -46.69 -38.00 -0.55
N LEU A 213 -46.66 -36.65 -0.48
CA LEU A 213 -46.73 -35.95 0.80
C LEU A 213 -48.04 -36.23 1.55
N SER A 214 -49.09 -36.69 0.86
CA SER A 214 -50.34 -37.12 1.49
C SER A 214 -50.19 -38.36 2.37
N GLU A 215 -49.24 -39.25 2.07
CA GLU A 215 -48.94 -40.43 2.88
C GLU A 215 -48.29 -40.06 4.22
N LEU A 216 -47.61 -38.91 4.27
CA LEU A 216 -46.99 -38.40 5.50
C LEU A 216 -48.00 -37.78 6.47
N ASN A 217 -49.22 -37.50 5.99
CA ASN A 217 -50.26 -36.81 6.74
C ASN A 217 -51.01 -37.76 7.67
N ILE A 218 -50.83 -37.58 8.98
CA ILE A 218 -51.46 -38.44 10.00
C ILE A 218 -52.91 -38.04 10.32
N SER A 219 -53.45 -36.97 9.73
CA SER A 219 -54.83 -36.53 10.00
C SER A 219 -55.87 -37.63 9.76
N GLY A 220 -55.68 -38.48 8.73
CA GLY A 220 -56.57 -39.61 8.47
C GLY A 220 -56.53 -40.73 9.52
N GLN A 221 -55.52 -40.76 10.38
CA GLN A 221 -55.36 -41.73 11.47
C GLN A 221 -55.90 -41.19 12.80
N LEU A 222 -56.16 -39.89 12.90
CA LEU A 222 -56.74 -39.27 14.07
C LEU A 222 -58.26 -39.42 14.01
N LEU A 223 -58.83 -40.07 15.03
CA LEU A 223 -60.25 -40.40 15.11
C LEU A 223 -61.19 -39.18 15.28
N TRP A 224 -60.66 -37.95 15.24
CA TRP A 224 -61.37 -36.71 15.59
C TRP A 224 -61.07 -35.61 14.56
N ASN A 225 -61.38 -35.91 13.29
CA ASN A 225 -61.62 -34.89 12.28
C ASN A 225 -62.92 -34.12 12.56
#